data_AF-A0A075JTF7-F1
#
_entry.id   AF-A0A075JTF7-F1
#
_cell.length_a   1.000
_cell.length_b   1.000
_cell.length_c   1.000
_cell.angle_alpha   90.00
_cell.angle_beta   90.00
_cell.angle_gamma   90.00
#
_symmetry.space_group_name_H-M   'P 1'
#
loop_
_entity.id
_entity.type
_entity.pdbx_description
1 polymer ?
#
loop_
_entity_poly.entity_id
_entity_poly.type
_entity_poly.pdbx_seq_one_letter_code
_entity_poly.pdbx_strand_id
1 'polypeptide(L)'
;MGKRCVDIIEPRLERKDIINFLDLIDSQYSPNYKPQIGRMKPYWKLLKKENMDETEYKSFLYIYSHLKDILSERERFILDSIYGVSGEFLNDTQVAKILNISNSRVGQIRRKAERKLGKKLLELYDEVI
;
A
#
# COMPACT_ATOMS: atom_id res chain seq x y z
N MET A 1 34.00 6.47 25.40
CA MET A 1 32.57 6.67 25.75
C MET A 1 31.74 6.16 24.60
N GLY A 2 31.03 5.05 24.80
CA GLY A 2 30.32 4.33 23.75
C GLY A 2 29.17 5.15 23.17
N LYS A 3 29.07 5.15 21.83
CA LYS A 3 27.87 5.59 21.14
C LYS A 3 26.75 4.62 21.54
N ARG A 4 25.74 5.10 22.27
CA ARG A 4 24.48 4.38 22.42
C ARG A 4 23.89 4.25 21.03
N CYS A 5 24.03 3.07 20.41
CA CYS A 5 23.12 2.63 19.38
C CYS A 5 21.74 2.68 20.03
N VAL A 6 20.96 3.70 19.66
CA VAL A 6 19.53 3.66 19.93
C VAL A 6 19.05 2.56 19.00
N ASP A 7 18.81 1.38 19.54
CA ASP A 7 18.08 0.35 18.83
C ASP A 7 16.76 1.01 18.42
N ILE A 8 16.65 1.33 17.12
CA ILE A 8 15.37 1.72 16.55
C ILE A 8 14.55 0.45 16.67
N ILE A 9 13.74 0.38 17.73
CA ILE A 9 12.73 -0.65 17.89
C ILE A 9 11.77 -0.38 16.74
N GLU A 10 12.00 -0.99 15.57
CA GLU A 10 11.03 -1.03 14.50
C GLU A 10 9.76 -1.62 15.11
N PRO A 11 8.63 -0.89 15.14
CA PRO A 11 7.36 -1.46 15.58
C PRO A 11 7.15 -2.80 14.87
N ARG A 12 7.14 -3.89 15.64
CA ARG A 12 6.84 -5.22 15.10
C ARG A 12 5.45 -5.13 14.47
N LEU A 13 5.37 -5.25 13.14
CA LEU A 13 4.09 -5.26 12.44
C LEU A 13 3.20 -6.36 13.02
N GLU A 14 2.04 -5.98 13.55
CA GLU A 14 1.10 -6.95 14.09
C GLU A 14 0.35 -7.67 12.96
N ARG A 15 -0.08 -8.91 13.23
CA ARG A 15 -0.94 -9.69 12.33
C ARG A 15 -2.10 -8.88 11.77
N LYS A 16 -2.75 -8.13 12.66
CA LYS A 16 -3.93 -7.33 12.35
C LYS A 16 -3.60 -6.25 11.31
N ASP A 17 -2.47 -5.56 11.45
CA ASP A 17 -2.09 -4.49 10.52
C ASP A 17 -1.78 -5.06 9.13
N ILE A 18 -1.10 -6.22 9.08
CA ILE A 18 -0.79 -6.91 7.82
C ILE A 18 -2.08 -7.34 7.11
N ILE A 19 -3.00 -7.99 7.82
CA ILE A 19 -4.30 -8.40 7.25
C ILE A 19 -5.08 -7.17 6.78
N ASN A 20 -5.14 -6.11 7.59
CA ASN A 20 -5.80 -4.86 7.21
C ASN A 20 -5.19 -4.27 5.94
N PHE A 21 -3.87 -4.23 5.81
CA PHE A 21 -3.21 -3.74 4.61
C PHE A 21 -3.58 -4.58 3.38
N LEU A 22 -3.55 -5.91 3.50
CA LEU A 22 -3.93 -6.83 2.43
C LEU A 22 -5.40 -6.68 2.02
N ASP A 23 -6.29 -6.45 2.98
CA ASP A 23 -7.70 -6.14 2.74
C ASP A 23 -7.87 -4.81 2.01
N LEU A 24 -7.12 -3.79 2.41
CA LEU A 24 -7.19 -2.45 1.84
C LEU A 24 -6.77 -2.42 0.36
N ILE A 25 -5.69 -3.12 0.01
CA ILE A 25 -5.27 -3.29 -1.40
C ILE A 25 -6.08 -4.36 -2.13
N ASP A 26 -7.02 -5.03 -1.46
CA ASP A 26 -7.83 -6.13 -2.01
C ASP A 26 -6.92 -7.18 -2.67
N SER A 27 -5.99 -7.68 -1.86
CA SER A 27 -5.00 -8.69 -2.21
C SER A 27 -5.61 -10.08 -2.15
N GLN A 28 -5.27 -10.93 -3.13
CA GLN A 28 -5.62 -12.35 -3.11
C GLN A 28 -4.97 -13.14 -1.95
N TYR A 29 -3.96 -12.56 -1.31
CA TYR A 29 -3.26 -13.14 -0.17
C TYR A 29 -3.90 -12.77 1.17
N SER A 30 -4.95 -11.94 1.18
CA SER A 30 -5.71 -11.71 2.41
C SER A 30 -6.53 -12.95 2.78
N PRO A 31 -6.61 -13.33 4.08
CA PRO A 31 -7.53 -14.37 4.53
C PRO A 31 -9.01 -14.01 4.30
N ASN A 32 -9.32 -12.72 4.12
CA ASN A 32 -10.69 -12.24 3.86
C ASN A 32 -10.98 -12.04 2.36
N TYR A 33 -10.05 -12.41 1.47
CA TYR A 33 -10.20 -12.16 0.04
C TYR A 33 -11.43 -12.86 -0.55
N LYS A 34 -12.24 -12.09 -1.27
CA LYS A 34 -13.38 -12.60 -2.05
C LYS A 34 -13.31 -12.03 -3.46
N PRO A 35 -13.19 -12.86 -4.51
CA PRO A 35 -13.08 -12.37 -5.88
C PRO A 35 -14.35 -11.62 -6.29
N GLN A 36 -14.21 -10.36 -6.69
CA GLN A 36 -15.31 -9.50 -7.12
C GLN A 36 -14.89 -8.67 -8.34
N ILE A 37 -15.75 -8.61 -9.35
CA ILE A 37 -15.51 -7.85 -10.59
C ILE A 37 -16.07 -6.44 -10.43
N GLY A 38 -15.30 -5.43 -10.87
CA GLY A 38 -15.79 -4.05 -10.98
C GLY A 38 -15.89 -3.28 -9.66
N ARG A 39 -15.46 -3.85 -8.53
CA ARG A 39 -15.45 -3.16 -7.24
C ARG A 39 -14.28 -2.18 -7.12
N MET A 40 -14.56 -1.02 -6.53
CA MET A 40 -13.54 -0.05 -6.13
C MET A 40 -12.66 -0.61 -5.00
N LYS A 41 -11.35 -0.40 -5.08
CA LYS A 41 -10.41 -0.87 -4.05
C LYS A 41 -10.76 -0.30 -2.66
N PRO A 42 -10.74 -1.11 -1.58
CA PRO A 42 -11.16 -0.64 -0.26
C PRO A 42 -10.36 0.55 0.27
N TYR A 43 -9.06 0.67 -0.01
CA TYR A 43 -8.24 1.81 0.43
C TYR A 43 -8.77 3.17 -0.04
N TRP A 44 -9.60 3.25 -1.08
CA TRP A 44 -10.23 4.50 -1.51
C TRP A 44 -11.09 5.14 -0.41
N LYS A 45 -11.56 4.37 0.59
CA LYS A 45 -12.24 4.92 1.77
C LYS A 45 -11.31 5.81 2.60
N LEU A 46 -10.03 5.48 2.65
CA LEU A 46 -9.01 6.23 3.40
C LEU A 46 -8.67 7.56 2.75
N LEU A 47 -8.84 7.68 1.43
CA LEU A 47 -8.50 8.89 0.69
C LEU A 47 -9.62 9.95 0.74
N LYS A 48 -10.78 9.63 1.32
CA LYS A 48 -11.90 10.56 1.51
C LYS A 48 -11.77 11.23 2.88
N LYS A 49 -11.35 12.50 2.90
CA LYS A 49 -11.14 13.31 4.12
C LYS A 49 -12.31 13.29 5.10
N GLU A 50 -13.55 13.23 4.61
CA GLU A 50 -14.77 13.27 5.43
C GLU A 50 -14.97 12.04 6.32
N ASN A 51 -14.31 10.90 6.04
CA ASN A 51 -14.45 9.65 6.79
C ASN A 51 -13.09 8.93 6.98
N MET A 52 -11.99 9.67 6.93
CA MET A 52 -10.66 9.09 7.04
C MET A 52 -10.40 8.68 8.48
N ASP A 53 -10.28 7.38 8.73
CA ASP A 53 -9.67 6.87 9.95
C ASP A 53 -8.15 7.14 9.86
N GLU A 54 -7.70 8.18 10.53
CA GLU A 54 -6.30 8.60 10.52
C GLU A 54 -5.36 7.52 11.08
N THR A 55 -5.84 6.70 12.01
CA THR A 55 -5.07 5.59 12.59
C THR A 55 -4.89 4.49 11.56
N GLU A 56 -5.99 4.05 10.92
CA GLU A 56 -5.96 3.04 9.85
C GLU A 56 -5.09 3.51 8.67
N TYR A 57 -5.19 4.80 8.30
CA TYR A 57 -4.37 5.39 7.24
C TYR A 57 -2.87 5.44 7.59
N LYS A 58 -2.52 5.85 8.82
CA LYS A 58 -1.12 5.84 9.28
C LYS A 58 -0.54 4.42 9.29
N SER A 59 -1.27 3.43 9.77
CA SER A 59 -0.84 2.03 9.74
C SER A 59 -0.68 1.51 8.30
N PHE A 60 -1.61 1.89 7.40
CA PHE A 60 -1.52 1.54 5.98
C PHE A 60 -0.25 2.11 5.32
N LEU A 61 0.03 3.40 5.52
CA LEU A 61 1.24 4.02 5.01
C LEU A 61 2.52 3.47 5.65
N TYR A 62 2.47 3.15 6.94
CA TYR A 62 3.58 2.55 7.66
C TYR A 62 3.99 1.23 7.01
N ILE A 63 3.06 0.29 6.80
CA ILE A 63 3.35 -0.96 6.08
C ILE A 63 3.88 -0.71 4.68
N TYR A 64 3.21 0.16 3.91
CA TYR A 64 3.64 0.49 2.56
C TYR A 64 5.09 0.99 2.53
N SER A 65 5.47 1.88 3.46
CA SER A 65 6.81 2.46 3.53
C SER A 65 7.92 1.43 3.82
N HIS A 66 7.61 0.34 4.52
CA HIS A 66 8.57 -0.76 4.78
C HIS A 66 8.79 -1.65 3.56
N LEU A 67 7.84 -1.65 2.62
CA LEU A 67 7.86 -2.57 1.47
C LEU A 67 8.21 -1.88 0.15
N LYS A 68 7.98 -0.57 0.03
CA LYS A 68 8.07 0.16 -1.24
C LYS A 68 9.43 0.05 -1.94
N ASP A 69 10.49 -0.30 -1.22
CA ASP A 69 11.83 -0.48 -1.78
C ASP A 69 11.94 -1.65 -2.76
N ILE A 70 11.05 -2.64 -2.68
CA ILE A 70 11.00 -3.74 -3.66
C ILE A 70 10.40 -3.31 -5.01
N LEU A 71 9.79 -2.13 -5.07
CA LEU A 71 9.13 -1.62 -6.25
C LEU A 71 10.11 -0.84 -7.12
N SER A 72 9.93 -0.95 -8.44
CA SER A 72 10.62 -0.06 -9.37
C SER A 72 10.21 1.39 -9.12
N GLU A 73 11.06 2.34 -9.51
CA GLU A 73 10.80 3.78 -9.40
C GLU A 73 9.42 4.16 -9.96
N ARG A 74 9.06 3.61 -11.12
CA ARG A 74 7.76 3.87 -11.75
C ARG A 74 6.57 3.29 -10.97
N GLU A 75 6.70 2.08 -10.43
CA GLU A 75 5.65 1.47 -9.60
C GLU A 75 5.46 2.29 -8.31
N ARG A 76 6.57 2.68 -7.69
CA ARG A 76 6.61 3.50 -6.48
C ARG A 76 6.01 4.87 -6.70
N PHE A 77 6.37 5.57 -7.77
CA PHE A 77 5.78 6.86 -8.12
C PHE A 77 4.25 6.79 -8.22
N ILE A 78 3.73 5.74 -8.88
CA ILE A 78 2.27 5.54 -9.02
C ILE A 78 1.63 5.32 -7.66
N LEU A 79 2.19 4.44 -6.82
CA LEU A 79 1.62 4.15 -5.50
C LEU A 79 1.77 5.33 -4.53
N ASP A 80 2.92 6.03 -4.50
CA ASP A 80 3.14 7.22 -3.68
C ASP A 80 2.11 8.31 -4.01
N SER A 81 1.85 8.52 -5.29
CA SER A 81 0.85 9.48 -5.79
C SER A 81 -0.58 9.09 -5.39
N ILE A 82 -0.93 7.80 -5.52
CA ILE A 82 -2.29 7.32 -5.25
C ILE A 82 -2.56 7.21 -3.76
N TYR A 83 -1.56 6.79 -2.97
CA TYR A 83 -1.65 6.63 -1.53
C TYR A 83 -1.38 7.92 -0.77
N GLY A 84 -1.06 9.02 -1.45
CA GLY A 84 -0.88 10.33 -0.81
C GLY A 84 0.32 10.41 0.12
N VAL A 85 1.40 9.73 -0.21
CA VAL A 85 2.64 9.70 0.60
C VAL A 85 3.24 11.11 0.73
N SER A 86 3.09 11.95 -0.29
CA SER A 86 3.50 13.36 -0.28
C SER A 86 2.46 14.31 0.31
N GLY A 87 1.34 13.80 0.86
CA GLY A 87 0.25 14.61 1.43
C GLY A 87 -0.87 14.96 0.45
N GLU A 88 -0.75 14.60 -0.83
CA GLU A 88 -1.79 14.80 -1.85
C GLU A 88 -2.13 13.51 -2.57
N PHE A 89 -3.43 13.20 -2.69
CA PHE A 89 -3.92 12.03 -3.41
C PHE A 89 -4.18 12.37 -4.88
N LEU A 90 -3.60 11.59 -5.78
CA LEU A 90 -3.90 11.64 -7.20
C LEU A 90 -4.72 10.43 -7.62
N ASN A 91 -5.68 10.64 -8.51
CA ASN A 91 -6.36 9.55 -9.18
C ASN A 91 -5.58 9.03 -10.40
N ASP A 92 -5.97 7.85 -10.91
CA ASP A 92 -5.30 7.21 -12.06
C ASP A 92 -5.23 8.12 -13.29
N THR A 93 -6.22 8.98 -13.51
CA THR A 93 -6.24 9.93 -14.63
C THR A 93 -5.20 11.03 -14.46
N GLN A 94 -5.02 11.55 -13.25
CA GLN A 94 -3.98 12.55 -12.95
C GLN A 94 -2.59 11.95 -13.11
N VAL A 95 -2.36 10.77 -12.53
CA VAL A 95 -1.09 10.04 -12.66
C VAL A 95 -0.79 9.69 -14.12
N ALA A 96 -1.80 9.27 -14.89
CA ALA A 96 -1.67 8.98 -16.31
C ALA A 96 -1.19 10.18 -17.12
N LYS A 97 -1.71 11.38 -16.83
CA LYS A 97 -1.27 12.63 -17.47
C LYS A 97 0.21 12.93 -17.16
N ILE A 98 0.62 12.80 -15.91
CA ILE A 98 2.01 13.07 -15.48
C ILE A 98 2.99 12.11 -16.18
N LEU A 99 2.64 10.82 -16.24
CA LEU A 99 3.48 9.79 -16.85
C LEU A 99 3.32 9.65 -18.37
N ASN A 100 2.46 10.47 -18.99
CA ASN A 100 2.09 10.39 -20.41
C ASN A 100 1.75 8.96 -20.88
N ILE A 101 0.87 8.27 -20.16
CA ILE A 101 0.36 6.94 -20.51
C ILE A 101 -1.15 6.86 -20.35
N SER A 102 -1.77 5.78 -20.83
CA SER A 102 -3.19 5.57 -20.62
C SER A 102 -3.53 5.30 -19.14
N ASN A 103 -4.72 5.72 -18.70
CA ASN A 103 -5.24 5.40 -17.37
C ASN A 103 -5.27 3.88 -17.13
N SER A 104 -5.68 3.09 -18.14
CA SER A 104 -5.62 1.63 -18.08
C SER A 104 -4.21 1.10 -17.76
N ARG A 105 -3.17 1.71 -18.35
CA ARG A 105 -1.79 1.34 -18.08
C ARG A 105 -1.36 1.66 -16.66
N VAL A 106 -1.78 2.80 -16.09
CA VAL A 106 -1.58 3.11 -14.66
C VAL A 106 -2.22 2.04 -13.79
N GLY A 107 -3.50 1.69 -14.06
CA GLY A 107 -4.21 0.66 -13.32
C GLY A 107 -3.54 -0.73 -13.39
N GLN A 108 -2.98 -1.10 -14.53
CA GLN A 108 -2.20 -2.33 -14.67
C GLN A 108 -0.92 -2.31 -13.84
N ILE A 109 -0.16 -1.21 -13.87
CA ILE A 109 1.08 -1.08 -13.10
C ILE A 109 0.78 -1.07 -11.60
N ARG A 110 -0.24 -0.32 -11.15
CA ARG A 110 -0.71 -0.33 -9.76
C ARG A 110 -1.02 -1.75 -9.29
N ARG A 111 -1.89 -2.47 -10.00
CA ARG A 111 -2.28 -3.84 -9.62
C ARG A 111 -1.07 -4.79 -9.56
N LYS A 112 -0.10 -4.62 -10.47
CA LYS A 112 1.13 -5.40 -10.45
C LYS A 112 1.98 -5.07 -9.22
N ALA A 113 2.14 -3.79 -8.89
CA ALA A 113 2.86 -3.34 -7.71
C ALA A 113 2.21 -3.84 -6.41
N GLU A 114 0.89 -3.69 -6.27
CA GLU A 114 0.12 -4.18 -5.12
C GLU A 114 0.27 -5.70 -4.93
N ARG A 115 0.25 -6.48 -6.02
CA ARG A 115 0.51 -7.92 -5.95
C ARG A 115 1.92 -8.25 -5.47
N LYS A 116 2.94 -7.47 -5.87
CA LYS A 116 4.31 -7.64 -5.37
C LYS A 116 4.37 -7.39 -3.86
N LEU A 117 3.75 -6.31 -3.41
CA LEU A 117 3.67 -5.98 -1.98
C LEU A 117 2.98 -7.08 -1.18
N GLY A 118 1.80 -7.53 -1.64
CA GLY A 118 1.05 -8.59 -0.98
C GLY A 118 1.81 -9.91 -0.92
N LYS A 119 2.50 -10.29 -2.01
CA LYS A 119 3.36 -11.48 -2.01
C LYS A 119 4.52 -11.34 -1.02
N LYS A 120 5.16 -10.17 -0.98
CA LYS A 120 6.29 -9.94 -0.08
C LYS A 120 5.89 -9.99 1.38
N LEU A 121 4.70 -9.48 1.73
CA LEU A 121 4.15 -9.61 3.08
C LEU A 121 3.96 -11.08 3.47
N LEU A 122 3.42 -11.91 2.58
CA LEU A 122 3.28 -13.34 2.84
C LEU A 122 4.65 -13.99 3.09
N GLU A 123 5.65 -13.71 2.26
CA GLU A 123 7.01 -14.25 2.44
C GLU A 123 7.67 -13.84 3.77
N LEU A 124 7.36 -12.64 4.29
CA LEU A 124 7.96 -12.13 5.52
C LEU A 124 7.19 -12.57 6.79
N TYR A 125 5.91 -12.90 6.65
CA TYR A 125 4.99 -13.07 7.77
C TYR A 125 4.09 -14.32 7.60
N ASP A 126 4.60 -15.36 6.94
CA ASP A 126 3.86 -16.59 6.61
C ASP A 126 3.29 -17.31 7.86
N GLU A 127 3.95 -17.18 9.01
CA GLU A 127 3.46 -17.72 10.31
C GLU A 127 2.30 -16.90 10.91
N VAL A 128 2.02 -15.74 10.33
CA VAL A 128 1.13 -14.72 10.88
C VAL A 128 -0.13 -14.56 10.04
N ILE A 129 -0.21 -15.08 8.80
CA ILE A 129 -1.42 -14.96 7.95
C ILE A 129 -2.20 -16.27 7.98
#